data_AF-A0A2A6B5W7-F1
#
_entry.id   AF-A0A2A6B5W7-F1
#
_cell.length_a   1.000
_cell.length_b   1.000
_cell.length_c   1.000
_cell.angle_alpha   90.00
_cell.angle_beta   90.00
_cell.angle_gamma   90.00
#
_symmetry.space_group_name_H-M   'P 1'
#
loop_
_entity.id
_entity.type
_entity.pdbx_description
1 polymer ?
#
loop_
_entity_poly.entity_id
_entity_poly.type
_entity_poly.pdbx_seq_one_letter_code
_entity_poly.pdbx_strand_id
1 'polypeptide(L)'
;MLPWFGRYLIGDYYFPPEPPIRPRPSTLPRNFGMYEHDGIRVSPTGFDSDQDDEIQRMIEETRIRSEKKREEDEKRHQARMRALMMAEDEPVETERVLLEKTREMKERQKEEDARMKLEQEKKLKEAKEFLEKEKIEEEKKKKEFQMWREAQDQRWKIRDSETNKICEEAREAANEEMERIENKNADILRQSEQEANQMNEDFRNQLRQEKEQNEYAYGEYCNRLRAQMGLFIRLVEHKEWTRKMEEKWSSRLNGLKEWFIPIAQSFSSLKIELDSKEKLGKFDLRASEKSKIKATVDILLERLETMEKVMEDESEDMERMAEEHPEATFLTDIQESAWEVGQAASKMMMYIQLFKKGIHKNCSHMDKWNRCVSSFDNLEKKVDVIPTVSELKEKNERQMKTEDENESVERSVPVSSLIITELD
;
A
#
# COMPACT_ATOMS: atom_id res chain seq x y z
N MET A 1 -29.59 -28.70 36.38
CA MET A 1 -28.51 -28.14 37.22
C MET A 1 -27.38 -27.69 36.31
N LEU A 2 -27.27 -26.38 36.10
CA LEU A 2 -26.12 -25.71 35.52
C LEU A 2 -25.69 -24.66 36.55
N PRO A 3 -24.39 -24.43 36.70
CA PRO A 3 -23.96 -23.04 36.48
C PRO A 3 -22.59 -22.97 35.80
N TRP A 4 -22.35 -21.93 35.00
CA TRP A 4 -21.29 -20.94 35.25
C TRP A 4 -21.22 -19.91 34.10
N PHE A 5 -21.27 -18.65 34.50
CA PHE A 5 -21.01 -17.43 33.73
C PHE A 5 -19.61 -16.90 34.14
N GLY A 6 -18.89 -16.26 33.21
CA GLY A 6 -17.77 -15.34 33.48
C GLY A 6 -16.66 -15.46 32.43
N ARG A 7 -16.46 -14.51 31.51
CA ARG A 7 -15.89 -13.13 31.58
C ARG A 7 -14.35 -13.08 31.41
N TYR A 8 -13.93 -12.07 30.63
CA TYR A 8 -12.56 -11.58 30.30
C TYR A 8 -11.82 -12.39 29.22
N LEU A 9 -11.19 -11.82 28.18
CA LEU A 9 -10.30 -10.64 28.16
C LEU A 9 -10.40 -9.81 26.86
N ILE A 10 -10.24 -8.50 27.05
CA ILE A 10 -9.89 -7.48 26.06
C ILE A 10 -8.39 -7.65 25.76
N GLY A 11 -8.02 -7.73 24.48
CA GLY A 11 -6.64 -7.76 24.02
C GLY A 11 -6.41 -6.66 23.00
N ASP A 12 -5.98 -5.50 23.49
CA ASP A 12 -5.43 -4.41 22.67
C ASP A 12 -4.12 -4.87 22.04
N TYR A 13 -4.09 -5.02 20.71
CA TYR A 13 -2.85 -5.19 19.97
C TYR A 13 -2.51 -3.92 19.19
N TYR A 14 -1.37 -3.38 19.60
CA TYR A 14 -0.62 -2.25 19.08
C TYR A 14 -0.44 -2.29 17.55
N PHE A 15 -0.78 -1.18 16.90
CA PHE A 15 -0.23 -0.81 15.58
C PHE A 15 1.17 -0.21 15.79
N PRO A 16 2.22 -0.65 15.06
CA PRO A 16 3.49 0.05 15.04
C PRO A 16 3.36 1.36 14.23
N PRO A 17 4.02 2.45 14.65
CA PRO A 17 4.02 3.71 13.91
C PRO A 17 4.88 3.60 12.65
N GLU A 18 4.36 4.13 11.54
CA GLU A 18 5.11 4.32 10.30
C GLU A 18 6.37 5.18 10.52
N PRO A 19 7.51 4.84 9.90
CA PRO A 19 8.71 5.67 9.98
C PRO A 19 8.58 6.94 9.12
N PRO A 20 9.11 8.09 9.57
CA PRO A 20 9.02 9.34 8.83
C PRO A 20 9.90 9.32 7.58
N ILE A 21 9.28 9.74 6.47
CA ILE A 21 9.90 9.99 5.16
C ILE A 21 11.01 11.06 5.34
N ARG A 22 12.27 10.67 5.19
CA ARG A 22 13.38 11.64 5.05
C ARG A 22 13.43 12.15 3.60
N PRO A 23 13.54 13.47 3.38
CA PRO A 23 13.79 13.99 2.04
C PRO A 23 15.25 13.68 1.63
N ARG A 24 15.41 13.26 0.37
CA ARG A 24 16.72 13.08 -0.28
C ARG A 24 17.44 14.44 -0.39
N PRO A 25 18.74 14.53 -0.09
CA PRO A 25 19.54 15.67 -0.55
C PRO A 25 19.87 15.46 -2.04
N SER A 26 19.34 16.35 -2.87
CA SER A 26 19.68 16.44 -4.28
C SER A 26 21.13 16.89 -4.45
N THR A 27 21.86 16.10 -5.22
CA THR A 27 23.14 16.38 -5.84
C THR A 27 23.20 17.78 -6.46
N LEU A 28 24.26 18.52 -6.15
CA LEU A 28 24.77 19.61 -6.99
C LEU A 28 25.05 19.09 -8.42
N PRO A 29 25.19 20.01 -9.38
CA PRO A 29 26.49 20.04 -10.05
C PRO A 29 27.09 21.44 -10.19
N ARG A 30 28.40 21.43 -10.03
CA ARG A 30 29.39 22.41 -10.48
C ARG A 30 29.33 22.57 -12.01
N ASN A 31 29.46 23.81 -12.49
CA ASN A 31 30.64 24.37 -13.18
C ASN A 31 30.40 25.14 -14.51
N PHE A 32 31.04 26.32 -14.55
CA PHE A 32 31.65 27.08 -15.65
C PHE A 32 30.82 27.53 -16.87
N GLY A 33 30.78 28.86 -17.05
CA GLY A 33 31.49 29.46 -18.19
C GLY A 33 30.73 30.44 -19.09
N MET A 34 31.21 31.70 -19.07
CA MET A 34 31.28 32.67 -20.17
C MET A 34 30.05 33.49 -20.58
N TYR A 35 30.19 34.81 -20.42
CA TYR A 35 29.92 35.94 -21.35
C TYR A 35 28.65 35.91 -22.22
N GLU A 36 27.74 36.88 -22.03
CA GLU A 36 27.74 38.16 -22.79
C GLU A 36 26.62 39.12 -22.33
N HIS A 37 26.94 40.40 -22.56
CA HIS A 37 26.16 41.64 -22.57
C HIS A 37 24.63 41.60 -22.73
N ASP A 38 23.93 42.33 -21.84
CA ASP A 38 23.20 43.60 -22.11
C ASP A 38 22.01 43.74 -21.15
N GLY A 39 21.85 44.92 -20.55
CA GLY A 39 20.63 45.22 -19.79
C GLY A 39 20.81 46.26 -18.69
N ILE A 40 20.90 47.51 -19.10
CA ILE A 40 20.81 48.72 -18.28
C ILE A 40 19.61 48.65 -17.32
N ARG A 41 19.85 48.87 -16.02
CA ARG A 41 18.94 49.65 -15.16
C ARG A 41 19.70 50.31 -14.01
N VAL A 42 19.85 51.63 -14.14
CA VAL A 42 20.27 52.59 -13.12
C VAL A 42 19.12 52.71 -12.11
N SER A 43 19.32 52.72 -10.80
CA SER A 43 19.58 53.89 -9.92
C SER A 43 19.23 53.49 -8.46
N PRO A 44 19.42 54.35 -7.43
CA PRO A 44 20.63 55.03 -6.98
C PRO A 44 20.80 54.96 -5.42
N THR A 45 21.82 55.64 -4.90
CA THR A 45 22.04 56.14 -3.52
C THR A 45 23.04 55.40 -2.62
N GLY A 46 24.05 56.17 -2.19
CA GLY A 46 25.08 55.78 -1.24
C GLY A 46 26.45 56.41 -1.51
N PHE A 47 26.52 57.73 -1.72
CA PHE A 47 27.79 58.46 -1.81
C PHE A 47 28.30 58.76 -0.39
N ASP A 48 29.42 58.17 0.00
CA ASP A 48 30.18 58.54 1.20
C ASP A 48 31.07 59.74 0.85
N SER A 49 30.80 60.88 1.50
CA SER A 49 31.41 62.19 1.25
C SER A 49 32.85 62.36 1.75
N ASP A 50 33.47 61.32 2.29
CA ASP A 50 34.72 61.47 3.06
C ASP A 50 35.98 61.09 2.25
N GLN A 51 35.83 60.46 1.07
CA GLN A 51 36.98 60.10 0.20
C GLN A 51 37.41 61.21 -0.76
N ASP A 52 36.51 62.13 -1.15
CA ASP A 52 36.85 63.24 -2.05
C ASP A 52 37.68 64.34 -1.35
N ASP A 53 37.50 64.53 -0.04
CA ASP A 53 38.26 65.52 0.76
C ASP A 53 39.70 65.07 1.06
N GLU A 54 39.99 63.76 1.01
CA GLU A 54 41.33 63.21 1.20
C GLU A 54 42.14 63.25 -0.10
N ILE A 55 41.49 63.02 -1.24
CA ILE A 55 42.11 63.14 -2.56
C ILE A 55 42.42 64.61 -2.88
N GLN A 56 41.53 65.55 -2.55
CA GLN A 56 41.79 66.99 -2.76
C GLN A 56 42.95 67.52 -1.90
N ARG A 57 43.08 67.07 -0.64
CA ARG A 57 44.24 67.45 0.21
C ARG A 57 45.57 66.96 -0.33
N MET A 58 45.60 65.74 -0.88
CA MET A 58 46.82 65.15 -1.44
C MET A 58 47.28 65.88 -2.71
N ILE A 59 46.34 66.30 -3.56
CA ILE A 59 46.63 67.08 -4.77
C ILE A 59 47.17 68.47 -4.40
N GLU A 60 46.60 69.12 -3.39
CA GLU A 60 47.03 70.45 -2.93
C GLU A 60 48.42 70.40 -2.24
N GLU A 61 48.71 69.39 -1.42
CA GLU A 61 50.06 69.20 -0.85
C GLU A 61 51.13 68.94 -1.91
N THR A 62 50.79 68.20 -2.96
CA THR A 62 51.71 67.93 -4.07
C THR A 62 51.98 69.21 -4.88
N ARG A 63 50.95 70.05 -5.07
CA ARG A 63 51.05 71.35 -5.71
C ARG A 63 51.94 72.31 -4.91
N ILE A 64 51.70 72.47 -3.60
CA ILE A 64 52.49 73.34 -2.72
C ILE A 64 53.97 72.90 -2.67
N ARG A 65 54.26 71.59 -2.61
CA ARG A 65 55.66 71.09 -2.68
C ARG A 65 56.33 71.39 -4.01
N SER A 66 55.59 71.28 -5.12
CA SER A 66 56.11 71.58 -6.45
C SER A 66 56.40 73.08 -6.63
N GLU A 67 55.59 73.93 -6.02
CA GLU A 67 55.69 75.39 -6.11
C GLU A 67 56.83 75.93 -5.24
N LYS A 68 56.99 75.41 -4.00
CA LYS A 68 58.16 75.70 -3.15
C LYS A 68 59.48 75.31 -3.81
N LYS A 69 59.53 74.16 -4.48
CA LYS A 69 60.74 73.70 -5.17
C LYS A 69 61.13 74.61 -6.34
N ARG A 70 60.13 75.15 -7.06
CA ARG A 70 60.32 76.09 -8.16
C ARG A 70 60.83 77.45 -7.65
N GLU A 71 60.28 77.93 -6.54
CA GLU A 71 60.71 79.19 -5.89
C GLU A 71 62.14 79.12 -5.31
N GLU A 72 62.54 77.95 -4.80
CA GLU A 72 63.90 77.70 -4.31
C GLU A 72 64.93 77.63 -5.44
N ASP A 73 64.58 77.00 -6.56
CA ASP A 73 65.41 76.95 -7.76
C ASP A 73 65.54 78.33 -8.43
N GLU A 74 64.50 79.16 -8.37
CA GLU A 74 64.52 80.54 -8.88
C GLU A 74 65.36 81.49 -8.00
N LYS A 75 65.30 81.34 -6.66
CA LYS A 75 66.21 82.04 -5.73
C LYS A 75 67.67 81.62 -5.93
N ARG A 76 67.94 80.33 -6.18
CA ARG A 76 69.29 79.85 -6.50
C ARG A 76 69.79 80.38 -7.84
N HIS A 77 68.91 80.50 -8.84
CA HIS A 77 69.25 81.07 -10.13
C HIS A 77 69.56 82.59 -10.02
N GLN A 78 68.76 83.35 -9.26
CA GLN A 78 69.02 84.77 -8.99
C GLN A 78 70.29 85.00 -8.17
N ALA A 79 70.61 84.13 -7.21
CA ALA A 79 71.85 84.20 -6.45
C ALA A 79 73.09 83.91 -7.32
N ARG A 80 72.99 82.95 -8.27
CA ARG A 80 74.05 82.70 -9.26
C ARG A 80 74.25 83.88 -10.22
N MET A 81 73.17 84.53 -10.65
CA MET A 81 73.25 85.72 -11.51
C MET A 81 73.87 86.93 -10.79
N ARG A 82 73.63 87.10 -9.48
CA ARG A 82 74.32 88.14 -8.68
C ARG A 82 75.79 87.84 -8.41
N ALA A 83 76.17 86.57 -8.26
CA ALA A 83 77.56 86.17 -8.08
C ALA A 83 78.41 86.35 -9.35
N LEU A 84 77.79 86.37 -10.54
CA LEU A 84 78.47 86.59 -11.82
C LEU A 84 78.64 88.07 -12.21
N MET A 85 77.98 89.02 -11.53
CA MET A 85 78.02 90.46 -11.84
C MET A 85 79.00 91.27 -10.96
N MET A 86 79.83 90.62 -10.15
CA MET A 86 80.73 91.27 -9.18
C MET A 86 82.22 90.96 -9.40
N ALA A 87 82.62 90.57 -10.61
CA ALA A 87 84.02 90.21 -10.89
C ALA A 87 84.54 90.86 -12.19
N GLU A 88 85.08 92.08 -12.05
CA GLU A 88 86.04 92.84 -12.88
C GLU A 88 86.22 94.19 -12.12
N ASP A 89 87.37 94.77 -11.76
CA ASP A 89 88.79 94.67 -12.15
C ASP A 89 89.74 95.01 -10.96
N GLU A 90 90.88 94.27 -10.88
CA GLU A 90 92.31 94.56 -10.54
C GLU A 90 92.79 95.74 -9.62
N PRO A 91 94.06 95.73 -9.06
CA PRO A 91 95.26 95.03 -9.55
C PRO A 91 96.20 94.31 -8.53
N VAL A 92 97.00 93.39 -9.09
CA VAL A 92 98.45 93.11 -8.91
C VAL A 92 99.09 93.30 -7.53
N GLU A 93 99.51 92.19 -6.88
CA GLU A 93 100.92 91.83 -6.61
C GLU A 93 101.03 90.50 -5.83
N THR A 94 102.06 89.70 -6.12
CA THR A 94 102.50 88.43 -5.46
C THR A 94 102.08 87.08 -6.10
N GLU A 95 102.35 86.96 -7.40
CA GLU A 95 102.11 85.80 -8.30
C GLU A 95 103.04 84.57 -8.11
N ARG A 96 103.61 84.32 -6.93
CA ARG A 96 104.40 83.08 -6.71
C ARG A 96 103.94 82.18 -5.56
N VAL A 97 103.22 82.70 -4.56
CA VAL A 97 102.66 81.88 -3.45
C VAL A 97 101.28 81.33 -3.81
N LEU A 98 100.53 82.02 -4.67
CA LEU A 98 99.18 81.64 -5.08
C LEU A 98 99.13 80.41 -6.01
N LEU A 99 100.15 80.21 -6.85
CA LEU A 99 100.26 79.06 -7.77
C LEU A 99 100.56 77.74 -7.03
N GLU A 100 101.29 77.80 -5.92
CA GLU A 100 101.57 76.65 -5.06
C GLU A 100 100.35 76.31 -4.18
N LYS A 101 99.69 77.33 -3.61
CA LYS A 101 98.46 77.17 -2.82
C LYS A 101 97.25 76.73 -3.64
N THR A 102 97.16 77.13 -4.92
CA THR A 102 96.12 76.61 -5.86
C THR A 102 96.47 75.25 -6.42
N ARG A 103 97.75 74.86 -6.52
CA ARG A 103 98.13 73.46 -6.78
C ARG A 103 97.77 72.57 -5.60
N GLU A 104 98.13 72.94 -4.37
CA GLU A 104 97.77 72.17 -3.16
C GLU A 104 96.25 72.11 -2.93
N MET A 105 95.50 73.20 -3.16
CA MET A 105 94.03 73.16 -3.08
C MET A 105 93.42 72.29 -4.17
N LYS A 106 93.94 72.31 -5.40
CA LYS A 106 93.47 71.42 -6.49
C LYS A 106 93.88 69.96 -6.26
N GLU A 107 95.03 69.70 -5.63
CA GLU A 107 95.45 68.36 -5.23
C GLU A 107 94.59 67.83 -4.08
N ARG A 108 94.36 68.64 -3.04
CA ARG A 108 93.44 68.30 -1.95
C ARG A 108 92.01 68.12 -2.43
N GLN A 109 91.50 68.98 -3.33
CA GLN A 109 90.18 68.79 -3.94
C GLN A 109 90.10 67.51 -4.76
N LYS A 110 91.14 67.18 -5.54
CA LYS A 110 91.17 65.91 -6.27
C LYS A 110 91.25 64.71 -5.34
N GLU A 111 91.98 64.81 -4.23
CA GLU A 111 92.08 63.76 -3.22
C GLU A 111 90.78 63.60 -2.41
N GLU A 112 90.10 64.70 -2.10
CA GLU A 112 88.82 64.74 -1.39
C GLU A 112 87.66 64.30 -2.30
N ASP A 113 87.66 64.69 -3.57
CA ASP A 113 86.76 64.17 -4.60
C ASP A 113 87.03 62.69 -4.89
N ALA A 114 88.29 62.25 -4.88
CA ALA A 114 88.64 60.85 -5.02
C ALA A 114 88.14 60.06 -3.80
N ARG A 115 88.31 60.56 -2.57
CA ARG A 115 87.77 59.95 -1.35
C ARG A 115 86.25 59.90 -1.34
N MET A 116 85.58 60.99 -1.72
CA MET A 116 84.12 61.06 -1.84
C MET A 116 83.59 60.10 -2.90
N LYS A 117 84.26 59.97 -4.06
CA LYS A 117 83.91 58.98 -5.07
C LYS A 117 84.10 57.55 -4.58
N LEU A 118 85.18 57.28 -3.84
CA LEU A 118 85.46 55.96 -3.28
C LEU A 118 84.47 55.60 -2.17
N GLU A 119 84.04 56.57 -1.36
CA GLU A 119 83.01 56.39 -0.33
C GLU A 119 81.61 56.23 -0.94
N GLN A 120 81.29 56.99 -1.99
CA GLN A 120 80.06 56.82 -2.76
C GLN A 120 80.04 55.46 -3.48
N GLU A 121 81.13 55.03 -4.11
CA GLU A 121 81.25 53.69 -4.69
C GLU A 121 81.09 52.60 -3.63
N LYS A 122 81.67 52.77 -2.44
CA LYS A 122 81.56 51.81 -1.35
C LYS A 122 80.11 51.71 -0.84
N LYS A 123 79.43 52.85 -0.61
CA LYS A 123 78.00 52.88 -0.24
C LYS A 123 77.11 52.31 -1.33
N LEU A 124 77.41 52.57 -2.60
CA LEU A 124 76.65 52.05 -3.73
C LEU A 124 76.87 50.54 -3.90
N LYS A 125 78.06 50.03 -3.57
CA LYS A 125 78.38 48.61 -3.53
C LYS A 125 77.68 47.91 -2.35
N GLU A 126 77.71 48.49 -1.16
CA GLU A 126 76.98 47.99 0.01
C GLU A 126 75.46 47.98 -0.21
N ALA A 127 74.89 49.02 -0.83
CA ALA A 127 73.47 49.07 -1.18
C ALA A 127 73.09 48.03 -2.24
N LYS A 128 73.96 47.80 -3.24
CA LYS A 128 73.78 46.73 -4.23
C LYS A 128 73.84 45.34 -3.59
N GLU A 129 74.80 45.10 -2.70
CA GLU A 129 74.92 43.84 -1.97
C GLU A 129 73.72 43.59 -1.04
N PHE A 130 73.16 44.64 -0.44
CA PHE A 130 71.94 44.53 0.39
C PHE A 130 70.72 44.18 -0.46
N LEU A 131 70.49 44.89 -1.57
CA LEU A 131 69.41 44.60 -2.51
C LEU A 131 69.53 43.20 -3.13
N GLU A 132 70.75 42.75 -3.41
CA GLU A 132 71.00 41.41 -3.94
C GLU A 132 70.69 40.33 -2.89
N LYS A 133 71.08 40.55 -1.63
CA LYS A 133 70.70 39.66 -0.51
C LYS A 133 69.20 39.63 -0.28
N GLU A 134 68.53 40.78 -0.33
CA GLU A 134 67.08 40.88 -0.17
C GLU A 134 66.33 40.14 -1.28
N LYS A 135 66.76 40.30 -2.55
CA LYS A 135 66.21 39.53 -3.67
C LYS A 135 66.42 38.02 -3.52
N ILE A 136 67.60 37.59 -3.08
CA ILE A 136 67.88 36.17 -2.83
C ILE A 136 66.98 35.63 -1.71
N GLU A 137 66.75 36.41 -0.65
CA GLU A 137 65.87 36.01 0.45
C GLU A 137 64.40 35.97 0.03
N GLU A 138 63.95 36.94 -0.77
CA GLU A 138 62.59 36.98 -1.31
C GLU A 138 62.33 35.83 -2.30
N GLU A 139 63.31 35.49 -3.15
CA GLU A 139 63.25 34.30 -3.99
C GLU A 139 63.21 33.00 -3.17
N LYS A 140 63.96 32.92 -2.06
CA LYS A 140 63.90 31.78 -1.15
C LYS A 140 62.51 31.65 -0.51
N LYS A 141 61.95 32.73 0.03
CA LYS A 141 60.59 32.75 0.60
C LYS A 141 59.54 32.38 -0.44
N LYS A 142 59.68 32.85 -1.68
CA LYS A 142 58.78 32.49 -2.78
C LYS A 142 58.87 31.01 -3.14
N LYS A 143 60.08 30.44 -3.20
CA LYS A 143 60.29 29.00 -3.42
C LYS A 143 59.74 28.16 -2.27
N GLU A 144 59.97 28.56 -1.02
CA GLU A 144 59.42 27.88 0.16
C GLU A 144 57.90 27.91 0.16
N PHE A 145 57.28 29.05 -0.14
CA PHE A 145 55.84 29.17 -0.25
C PHE A 145 55.26 28.31 -1.38
N GLN A 146 55.95 28.23 -2.51
CA GLN A 146 55.54 27.41 -3.64
C GLN A 146 55.62 25.91 -3.31
N MET A 147 56.70 25.46 -2.67
CA MET A 147 56.81 24.09 -2.15
C MET A 147 55.73 23.78 -1.10
N TRP A 148 55.42 24.73 -0.21
CA TRP A 148 54.36 24.56 0.78
C TRP A 148 52.99 24.40 0.12
N ARG A 149 52.69 25.20 -0.92
CA ARG A 149 51.44 25.10 -1.68
C ARG A 149 51.34 23.76 -2.42
N GLU A 150 52.39 23.35 -3.12
CA GLU A 150 52.42 22.07 -3.84
C GLU A 150 52.26 20.88 -2.88
N ALA A 151 52.90 20.92 -1.71
CA ALA A 151 52.74 19.91 -0.68
C ALA A 151 51.32 19.89 -0.08
N GLN A 152 50.68 21.05 0.09
CA GLN A 152 49.27 21.15 0.48
C GLN A 152 48.36 20.54 -0.59
N ASP A 153 48.49 20.95 -1.84
CA ASP A 153 47.67 20.43 -2.95
C ASP A 153 47.81 18.92 -3.11
N GLN A 154 49.00 18.37 -2.92
CA GLN A 154 49.20 16.92 -2.92
C GLN A 154 48.48 16.23 -1.75
N ARG A 155 48.52 16.80 -0.54
CA ARG A 155 47.78 16.26 0.62
C ARG A 155 46.28 16.27 0.40
N TRP A 156 45.74 17.34 -0.19
CA TRP A 156 44.32 17.43 -0.55
C TRP A 156 43.93 16.40 -1.59
N LYS A 157 44.72 16.24 -2.66
CA LYS A 157 44.46 15.22 -3.69
C LYS A 157 44.48 13.79 -3.13
N ILE A 158 45.44 13.48 -2.25
CA ILE A 158 45.52 12.17 -1.60
C ILE A 158 44.26 11.93 -0.75
N ARG A 159 43.93 12.89 0.12
CA ARG A 159 42.75 12.83 0.99
C ARG A 159 41.47 12.65 0.20
N ASP A 160 41.25 13.44 -0.86
CA ASP A 160 40.06 13.35 -1.70
C ASP A 160 39.98 11.99 -2.43
N SER A 161 41.13 11.45 -2.85
CA SER A 161 41.15 10.11 -3.46
C SER A 161 40.83 9.00 -2.45
N GLU A 162 41.30 9.14 -1.21
CA GLU A 162 41.03 8.18 -0.13
C GLU A 162 39.56 8.23 0.29
N THR A 163 38.98 9.42 0.46
CA THR A 163 37.55 9.57 0.78
C THR A 163 36.67 9.06 -0.36
N ASN A 164 37.04 9.31 -1.62
CA ASN A 164 36.30 8.76 -2.75
C ASN A 164 36.34 7.23 -2.79
N LYS A 165 37.50 6.61 -2.55
CA LYS A 165 37.61 5.14 -2.44
C LYS A 165 36.75 4.58 -1.32
N ILE A 166 36.78 5.20 -0.14
CA ILE A 166 35.94 4.77 1.00
C ILE A 166 34.45 4.89 0.63
N CYS A 167 34.05 5.96 -0.07
CA CYS A 167 32.67 6.12 -0.52
C CYS A 167 32.26 5.09 -1.58
N GLU A 168 33.16 4.73 -2.51
CA GLU A 168 32.91 3.69 -3.51
C GLU A 168 32.79 2.31 -2.86
N GLU A 169 33.71 1.93 -1.98
CA GLU A 169 33.68 0.66 -1.25
C GLU A 169 32.40 0.54 -0.39
N ALA A 170 31.99 1.61 0.29
CA ALA A 170 30.74 1.62 1.05
C ALA A 170 29.51 1.47 0.16
N ARG A 171 29.55 1.99 -1.07
CA ARG A 171 28.45 1.89 -2.04
C ARG A 171 28.37 0.48 -2.64
N GLU A 172 29.51 -0.13 -2.96
CA GLU A 172 29.58 -1.51 -3.43
C GLU A 172 29.05 -2.48 -2.36
N ALA A 173 29.52 -2.35 -1.11
CA ALA A 173 29.05 -3.17 0.00
C ALA A 173 27.53 -3.02 0.24
N ALA A 174 27.00 -1.80 0.12
CA ALA A 174 25.55 -1.57 0.25
C ALA A 174 24.74 -2.19 -0.91
N ASN A 175 25.27 -2.18 -2.13
CA ASN A 175 24.64 -2.80 -3.28
C ASN A 175 24.64 -4.33 -3.16
N GLU A 176 25.77 -4.94 -2.77
CA GLU A 176 25.88 -6.39 -2.56
C GLU A 176 24.91 -6.87 -1.46
N GLU A 177 24.75 -6.10 -0.39
CA GLU A 177 23.82 -6.46 0.68
C GLU A 177 22.36 -6.31 0.24
N MET A 178 22.02 -5.28 -0.56
CA MET A 178 20.68 -5.20 -1.17
C MET A 178 20.39 -6.39 -2.08
N GLU A 179 21.34 -6.79 -2.93
CA GLU A 179 21.16 -7.93 -3.82
C GLU A 179 21.01 -9.25 -3.04
N ARG A 180 21.73 -9.42 -1.92
CA ARG A 180 21.49 -10.54 -1.00
C ARG A 180 20.10 -10.53 -0.40
N ILE A 181 19.60 -9.36 0.02
CA ILE A 181 18.27 -9.23 0.61
C ILE A 181 17.19 -9.54 -0.44
N GLU A 182 17.34 -9.03 -1.66
CA GLU A 182 16.41 -9.30 -2.77
C GLU A 182 16.36 -10.79 -3.10
N ASN A 183 17.51 -11.46 -3.18
CA ASN A 183 17.56 -12.90 -3.43
C ASN A 183 16.90 -13.71 -2.30
N LYS A 184 17.17 -13.36 -1.02
CA LYS A 184 16.51 -14.01 0.12
C LYS A 184 15.00 -13.79 0.11
N ASN A 185 14.53 -12.58 -0.21
CA ASN A 185 13.11 -12.29 -0.29
C ASN A 185 12.44 -13.05 -1.45
N ALA A 186 13.10 -13.19 -2.59
CA ALA A 186 12.59 -13.99 -3.71
C ALA A 186 12.47 -15.47 -3.34
N ASP A 187 13.44 -16.03 -2.61
CA ASP A 187 13.38 -17.42 -2.16
C ASP A 187 12.29 -17.64 -1.09
N ILE A 188 12.10 -16.71 -0.15
CA ILE A 188 11.00 -16.74 0.82
C ILE A 188 9.65 -16.68 0.08
N LEU A 189 9.52 -15.85 -0.95
CA LEU A 189 8.28 -15.74 -1.73
C LEU A 189 7.97 -17.07 -2.44
N ARG A 190 8.97 -17.69 -3.07
CA ARG A 190 8.82 -19.01 -3.72
C ARG A 190 8.43 -20.10 -2.73
N GLN A 191 9.05 -20.14 -1.55
CA GLN A 191 8.68 -21.10 -0.50
C GLN A 191 7.24 -20.89 -0.04
N SER A 192 6.84 -19.64 0.21
CA SER A 192 5.47 -19.32 0.59
C SER A 192 4.44 -19.72 -0.48
N GLU A 193 4.74 -19.53 -1.77
CA GLU A 193 3.86 -19.98 -2.86
C GLU A 193 3.78 -21.51 -2.95
N GLN A 194 4.90 -22.21 -2.76
CA GLN A 194 4.91 -23.68 -2.74
C GLN A 194 4.08 -24.23 -1.58
N GLU A 195 4.25 -23.70 -0.37
CA GLU A 195 3.48 -24.09 0.80
C GLU A 195 1.97 -23.81 0.62
N ALA A 196 1.62 -22.65 0.06
CA ALA A 196 0.23 -22.30 -0.22
C ALA A 196 -0.39 -23.22 -1.29
N ASN A 197 0.37 -23.56 -2.34
CA ASN A 197 -0.08 -24.50 -3.37
C ASN A 197 -0.28 -25.90 -2.80
N GLN A 198 0.64 -26.37 -1.97
CA GLN A 198 0.57 -27.68 -1.34
C GLN A 198 -0.61 -27.78 -0.37
N MET A 199 -0.83 -26.74 0.45
CA MET A 199 -1.98 -26.65 1.34
C MET A 199 -3.31 -26.62 0.56
N ASN A 200 -3.36 -25.93 -0.58
CA ASN A 200 -4.53 -25.93 -1.45
C ASN A 200 -4.79 -27.29 -2.10
N GLU A 201 -3.74 -28.02 -2.49
CA GLU A 201 -3.86 -29.36 -3.06
C GLU A 201 -4.34 -30.37 -2.01
N ASP A 202 -3.80 -30.31 -0.79
CA ASP A 202 -4.27 -31.11 0.35
C ASP A 202 -5.72 -30.82 0.69
N PHE A 203 -6.11 -29.53 0.71
CA PHE A 203 -7.50 -29.14 0.94
C PHE A 203 -8.43 -29.66 -0.16
N ARG A 204 -8.03 -29.58 -1.44
CA ARG A 204 -8.81 -30.14 -2.56
C ARG A 204 -8.94 -31.66 -2.48
N ASN A 205 -7.88 -32.36 -2.04
CA ASN A 205 -7.91 -33.80 -1.85
C ASN A 205 -8.81 -34.20 -0.68
N GLN A 206 -8.78 -33.46 0.43
CA GLN A 206 -9.74 -33.64 1.54
C GLN A 206 -11.17 -33.42 1.08
N LEU A 207 -11.44 -32.34 0.32
CA LEU A 207 -12.78 -32.07 -0.20
C LEU A 207 -13.29 -33.20 -1.12
N ARG A 208 -12.38 -33.77 -1.93
CA ARG A 208 -12.71 -34.93 -2.80
C ARG A 208 -13.04 -36.16 -1.96
N GLN A 209 -12.25 -36.46 -0.94
CA GLN A 209 -12.51 -37.58 -0.04
C GLN A 209 -13.83 -37.41 0.74
N GLU A 210 -14.13 -36.21 1.24
CA GLU A 210 -15.42 -35.94 1.89
C GLU A 210 -16.59 -36.13 0.93
N LYS A 211 -16.46 -35.69 -0.33
CA LYS A 211 -17.48 -35.94 -1.36
C LYS A 211 -17.69 -37.42 -1.62
N GLU A 212 -16.61 -38.18 -1.82
CA GLU A 212 -16.68 -39.63 -2.02
C GLU A 212 -17.30 -40.35 -0.81
N GLN A 213 -16.96 -39.94 0.41
CA GLN A 213 -17.54 -40.48 1.64
C GLN A 213 -19.03 -40.14 1.76
N ASN A 214 -19.43 -38.93 1.38
CA ASN A 214 -20.83 -38.50 1.40
C ASN A 214 -21.66 -39.24 0.35
N GLU A 215 -21.14 -39.40 -0.88
CA GLU A 215 -21.77 -40.20 -1.92
C GLU A 215 -21.92 -41.67 -1.51
N TYR A 216 -20.89 -42.24 -0.88
CA TYR A 216 -20.94 -43.60 -0.36
C TYR A 216 -21.99 -43.73 0.76
N ALA A 217 -22.02 -42.80 1.71
CA ALA A 217 -23.02 -42.77 2.78
C ALA A 217 -24.45 -42.61 2.25
N TYR A 218 -24.63 -41.78 1.21
CA TYR A 218 -25.91 -41.62 0.52
C TYR A 218 -26.33 -42.92 -0.18
N GLY A 219 -25.41 -43.58 -0.89
CA GLY A 219 -25.68 -44.88 -1.53
C GLY A 219 -26.08 -45.97 -0.52
N GLU A 220 -25.36 -46.07 0.60
CA GLU A 220 -25.71 -46.94 1.73
C GLU A 220 -27.09 -46.64 2.30
N TYR A 221 -27.43 -45.35 2.49
CA TYR A 221 -28.74 -44.90 2.95
C TYR A 221 -29.87 -45.31 1.99
N CYS A 222 -29.72 -45.02 0.69
CA CYS A 222 -30.69 -45.41 -0.34
C CYS A 222 -30.88 -46.92 -0.44
N ASN A 223 -29.80 -47.70 -0.35
CA ASN A 223 -29.86 -49.16 -0.36
C ASN A 223 -30.60 -49.70 0.89
N ARG A 224 -30.37 -49.08 2.05
CA ARG A 224 -31.07 -49.43 3.30
C ARG A 224 -32.56 -49.08 3.22
N LEU A 225 -32.90 -47.92 2.66
CA LEU A 225 -34.27 -47.50 2.37
C LEU A 225 -34.98 -48.53 1.48
N ARG A 226 -34.36 -48.90 0.36
CA ARG A 226 -34.90 -49.87 -0.59
C ARG A 226 -35.11 -51.26 0.05
N ALA A 227 -34.18 -51.72 0.89
CA ALA A 227 -34.31 -52.98 1.63
C ALA A 227 -35.43 -52.92 2.69
N GLN A 228 -35.61 -51.78 3.35
CA GLN A 228 -36.71 -51.57 4.31
C GLN A 228 -38.07 -51.46 3.63
N MET A 229 -38.12 -50.97 2.38
CA MET A 229 -39.30 -50.86 1.53
C MET A 229 -39.89 -52.24 1.18
N GLY A 230 -39.04 -53.22 0.84
CA GLY A 230 -39.49 -54.58 0.53
C GLY A 230 -40.11 -55.34 1.72
N LEU A 231 -39.78 -54.95 2.96
CA LEU A 231 -40.45 -55.43 4.17
C LEU A 231 -41.76 -54.68 4.47
N PHE A 232 -41.90 -53.48 3.94
CA PHE A 232 -43.02 -52.57 4.19
C PHE A 232 -44.20 -52.86 3.27
N ILE A 233 -43.97 -53.11 1.98
CA ILE A 233 -45.00 -53.52 1.00
C ILE A 233 -45.75 -54.77 1.51
N ARG A 234 -45.02 -55.76 2.03
CA ARG A 234 -45.61 -56.98 2.62
C ARG A 234 -46.43 -56.73 3.89
N LEU A 235 -46.23 -55.61 4.59
CA LEU A 235 -46.96 -55.28 5.82
C LEU A 235 -48.22 -54.46 5.53
N VAL A 236 -48.19 -53.61 4.50
CA VAL A 236 -49.35 -52.83 4.01
C VAL A 236 -50.43 -53.76 3.44
N GLU A 237 -50.04 -54.77 2.66
CA GLU A 237 -50.94 -55.78 2.10
C GLU A 237 -51.77 -56.54 3.16
N HIS A 238 -51.35 -56.54 4.43
CA HIS A 238 -52.02 -57.24 5.54
C HIS A 238 -52.96 -56.38 6.40
N LYS A 239 -53.21 -55.10 6.06
CA LYS A 239 -54.16 -54.20 6.78
C LYS A 239 -53.90 -54.04 8.29
N GLU A 240 -52.68 -54.26 8.76
CA GLU A 240 -52.29 -54.01 10.16
C GLU A 240 -51.45 -52.73 10.23
N TRP A 241 -52.06 -51.63 10.69
CA TRP A 241 -51.32 -50.42 11.06
C TRP A 241 -50.53 -50.71 12.34
N THR A 242 -49.37 -51.33 12.19
CA THR A 242 -48.55 -51.76 13.34
C THR A 242 -47.73 -50.61 13.90
N ARG A 243 -47.44 -50.66 15.20
CA ARG A 243 -46.56 -49.68 15.86
C ARG A 243 -45.19 -49.53 15.17
N LYS A 244 -44.66 -50.61 14.58
CA LYS A 244 -43.40 -50.58 13.81
C LYS A 244 -43.50 -49.79 12.51
N MET A 245 -44.68 -49.81 11.88
CA MET A 245 -44.99 -49.03 10.69
C MET A 245 -45.08 -47.53 11.03
N GLU A 246 -45.71 -47.20 12.14
CA GLU A 246 -45.80 -45.83 12.67
C GLU A 246 -44.42 -45.25 12.99
N GLU A 247 -43.57 -46.01 13.67
CA GLU A 247 -42.21 -45.60 13.99
C GLU A 247 -41.40 -45.33 12.71
N LYS A 248 -41.56 -46.17 11.67
CA LYS A 248 -40.90 -45.97 10.37
C LYS A 248 -41.41 -44.74 9.62
N TRP A 249 -42.72 -44.55 9.52
CA TRP A 249 -43.28 -43.37 8.86
C TRP A 249 -42.98 -42.08 9.61
N SER A 250 -43.02 -42.12 10.94
CA SER A 250 -42.63 -40.98 11.76
C SER A 250 -41.17 -40.64 11.51
N SER A 251 -40.29 -41.64 11.40
CA SER A 251 -38.88 -41.41 11.06
C SER A 251 -38.71 -40.82 9.64
N ARG A 252 -39.47 -41.31 8.65
CA ARG A 252 -39.39 -40.82 7.26
C ARG A 252 -39.90 -39.37 7.14
N LEU A 253 -41.09 -39.09 7.68
CA LEU A 253 -41.71 -37.75 7.66
C LEU A 253 -40.91 -36.72 8.47
N ASN A 254 -40.36 -37.12 9.63
CA ASN A 254 -39.45 -36.26 10.38
C ASN A 254 -38.14 -36.04 9.60
N GLY A 255 -37.62 -37.07 8.93
CA GLY A 255 -36.45 -36.93 8.06
C GLY A 255 -36.64 -35.89 6.95
N LEU A 256 -37.83 -35.83 6.33
CA LEU A 256 -38.16 -34.80 5.34
C LEU A 256 -38.12 -33.38 5.94
N LYS A 257 -38.62 -33.21 7.17
CA LYS A 257 -38.56 -31.93 7.90
C LYS A 257 -37.13 -31.58 8.32
N GLU A 258 -36.32 -32.56 8.69
CA GLU A 258 -34.96 -32.36 9.19
C GLU A 258 -34.02 -31.74 8.15
N TRP A 259 -34.24 -31.99 6.84
CA TRP A 259 -33.48 -31.35 5.77
C TRP A 259 -33.60 -29.83 5.74
N PHE A 260 -34.70 -29.28 6.27
CA PHE A 260 -34.89 -27.83 6.36
C PHE A 260 -34.06 -27.17 7.47
N ILE A 261 -33.72 -27.89 8.55
CA ILE A 261 -33.00 -27.35 9.72
C ILE A 261 -31.68 -26.65 9.33
N PRO A 262 -30.76 -27.27 8.57
CA PRO A 262 -29.51 -26.62 8.19
C PRO A 262 -29.74 -25.42 7.24
N ILE A 263 -30.82 -25.43 6.45
CA ILE A 263 -31.20 -24.31 5.57
C ILE A 263 -31.68 -23.13 6.43
N ALA A 264 -32.58 -23.38 7.38
CA ALA A 264 -33.09 -22.38 8.31
C ALA A 264 -31.97 -21.72 9.13
N GLN A 265 -31.02 -22.51 9.62
CA GLN A 265 -29.85 -22.00 10.37
C GLN A 265 -28.96 -21.11 9.50
N SER A 266 -28.61 -21.56 8.28
CA SER A 266 -27.79 -20.78 7.35
C SER A 266 -28.48 -19.51 6.89
N PHE A 267 -29.78 -19.58 6.56
CA PHE A 267 -30.55 -18.44 6.13
C PHE A 267 -30.73 -17.41 7.25
N SER A 268 -31.01 -17.86 8.48
CA SER A 268 -31.13 -16.97 9.65
C SER A 268 -29.82 -16.26 9.96
N SER A 269 -28.69 -16.98 9.87
CA SER A 269 -27.35 -16.39 10.06
C SER A 269 -27.08 -15.32 9.01
N LEU A 270 -27.39 -15.62 7.74
CA LEU A 270 -27.25 -14.67 6.63
C LEU A 270 -28.18 -13.45 6.81
N LYS A 271 -29.41 -13.66 7.28
CA LYS A 271 -30.38 -12.60 7.55
C LYS A 271 -29.92 -11.65 8.65
N ILE A 272 -29.42 -12.18 9.77
CA ILE A 272 -28.85 -11.36 10.84
C ILE A 272 -27.69 -10.52 10.32
N GLU A 273 -26.79 -11.12 9.52
CA GLU A 273 -25.65 -10.41 8.95
C GLU A 273 -26.11 -9.28 8.03
N LEU A 274 -27.02 -9.54 7.08
CA LEU A 274 -27.50 -8.54 6.12
C LEU A 274 -28.36 -7.45 6.76
N ASP A 275 -29.30 -7.80 7.64
CA ASP A 275 -30.16 -6.84 8.33
C ASP A 275 -29.34 -5.92 9.27
N SER A 276 -28.25 -6.43 9.85
CA SER A 276 -27.33 -5.61 10.66
C SER A 276 -26.60 -4.56 9.82
N LYS A 277 -26.29 -4.87 8.56
CA LYS A 277 -25.62 -3.96 7.62
C LYS A 277 -26.60 -2.92 7.05
N GLU A 278 -27.86 -3.31 6.86
CA GLU A 278 -28.95 -2.40 6.50
C GLU A 278 -29.12 -1.30 7.55
N LYS A 279 -29.25 -1.69 8.82
CA LYS A 279 -29.47 -0.76 9.94
C LYS A 279 -28.34 0.24 10.12
N LEU A 280 -27.12 -0.13 9.72
CA LEU A 280 -25.95 0.75 9.77
C LEU A 280 -25.82 1.68 8.55
N GLY A 281 -26.74 1.59 7.57
CA GLY A 281 -26.68 2.37 6.33
C GLY A 281 -25.47 2.05 5.46
N LYS A 282 -24.75 0.95 5.74
CA LYS A 282 -23.52 0.53 5.09
C LYS A 282 -23.78 -0.75 4.30
N PHE A 283 -24.55 -0.63 3.23
CA PHE A 283 -24.71 -1.74 2.27
C PHE A 283 -23.51 -1.88 1.33
N ASP A 284 -22.53 -0.98 1.43
CA ASP A 284 -21.27 -1.10 0.72
C ASP A 284 -20.35 -2.09 1.46
N LEU A 285 -20.55 -3.37 1.15
CA LEU A 285 -19.82 -4.48 1.75
C LEU A 285 -18.34 -4.44 1.33
N ARG A 286 -17.43 -4.59 2.28
CA ARG A 286 -15.99 -4.74 1.98
C ARG A 286 -15.75 -6.02 1.17
N ALA A 287 -14.64 -6.09 0.44
CA ALA A 287 -14.31 -7.27 -0.38
C ALA A 287 -14.28 -8.58 0.44
N SER A 288 -13.78 -8.53 1.67
CA SER A 288 -13.77 -9.69 2.59
C SER A 288 -15.18 -10.10 3.05
N GLU A 289 -16.09 -9.15 3.24
CA GLU A 289 -17.48 -9.40 3.63
C GLU A 289 -18.28 -9.96 2.44
N LYS A 290 -18.08 -9.42 1.24
CA LYS A 290 -18.65 -9.96 -0.01
C LYS A 290 -18.23 -11.43 -0.21
N SER A 291 -16.96 -11.75 0.07
CA SER A 291 -16.46 -13.12 -0.04
C SER A 291 -17.12 -14.07 0.97
N LYS A 292 -17.28 -13.65 2.24
CA LYS A 292 -17.98 -14.43 3.28
C LYS A 292 -19.44 -14.67 2.94
N ILE A 293 -20.18 -13.61 2.61
CA ILE A 293 -21.59 -13.71 2.21
C ILE A 293 -21.74 -14.63 1.00
N LYS A 294 -20.83 -14.54 0.02
CA LYS A 294 -20.82 -15.44 -1.15
C LYS A 294 -20.62 -16.89 -0.75
N ALA A 295 -19.67 -17.19 0.14
CA ALA A 295 -19.45 -18.55 0.62
C ALA A 295 -20.68 -19.10 1.35
N THR A 296 -21.31 -18.30 2.22
CA THR A 296 -22.54 -18.70 2.92
C THR A 296 -23.70 -18.94 1.96
N VAL A 297 -23.84 -18.08 0.94
CA VAL A 297 -24.84 -18.24 -0.12
C VAL A 297 -24.59 -19.50 -0.95
N ASP A 298 -23.33 -19.84 -1.22
CA ASP A 298 -22.96 -21.04 -1.99
C ASP A 298 -23.31 -22.32 -1.23
N ILE A 299 -23.00 -22.36 0.07
CA ILE A 299 -23.41 -23.46 0.96
C ILE A 299 -24.94 -23.58 1.03
N LEU A 300 -25.65 -22.45 1.09
CA LEU A 300 -27.11 -22.44 1.15
C LEU A 300 -27.74 -22.98 -0.14
N LEU A 301 -27.16 -22.64 -1.30
CA LEU A 301 -27.61 -23.16 -2.60
C LEU A 301 -27.41 -24.68 -2.71
N GLU A 302 -26.25 -25.20 -2.29
CA GLU A 302 -25.96 -26.64 -2.29
C GLU A 302 -26.92 -27.42 -1.36
N ARG A 303 -27.24 -26.85 -0.20
CA ARG A 303 -28.22 -27.44 0.73
C ARG A 303 -29.63 -27.46 0.15
N LEU A 304 -30.04 -26.37 -0.50
CA LEU A 304 -31.36 -26.31 -1.15
C LEU A 304 -31.46 -27.27 -2.34
N GLU A 305 -30.39 -27.42 -3.12
CA GLU A 305 -30.33 -28.39 -4.23
C GLU A 305 -30.44 -29.83 -3.72
N THR A 306 -29.77 -30.13 -2.60
CA THR A 306 -29.89 -31.43 -1.94
C THR A 306 -31.32 -31.68 -1.45
N MET A 307 -31.95 -30.67 -0.83
CA MET A 307 -33.33 -30.76 -0.36
C MET A 307 -34.32 -30.92 -1.52
N GLU A 308 -34.18 -30.14 -2.60
CA GLU A 308 -34.98 -30.25 -3.82
C GLU A 308 -34.93 -31.68 -4.36
N LYS A 309 -33.73 -32.24 -4.50
CA LYS A 309 -33.54 -33.61 -4.98
C LYS A 309 -34.15 -34.67 -4.06
N VAL A 310 -33.98 -34.54 -2.75
CA VAL A 310 -34.59 -35.48 -1.78
C VAL A 310 -36.12 -35.43 -1.86
N MET A 311 -36.70 -34.25 -2.03
CA MET A 311 -38.14 -34.06 -2.13
C MET A 311 -38.69 -34.56 -3.48
N GLU A 312 -37.93 -34.42 -4.56
CA GLU A 312 -38.24 -34.99 -5.88
C GLU A 312 -38.21 -36.53 -5.82
N ASP A 313 -37.13 -37.12 -5.30
CA ASP A 313 -36.99 -38.57 -5.12
C ASP A 313 -38.14 -39.13 -4.25
N GLU A 314 -38.51 -38.42 -3.16
CA GLU A 314 -39.62 -38.81 -2.29
C GLU A 314 -40.97 -38.72 -3.01
N SER A 315 -41.20 -37.66 -3.78
CA SER A 315 -42.43 -37.48 -4.57
C SER A 315 -42.59 -38.60 -5.59
N GLU A 316 -41.53 -38.94 -6.34
CA GLU A 316 -41.53 -40.03 -7.31
C GLU A 316 -41.73 -41.40 -6.63
N ASP A 317 -41.12 -41.61 -5.47
CA ASP A 317 -41.33 -42.81 -4.65
C ASP A 317 -42.80 -42.95 -4.23
N MET A 318 -43.41 -41.88 -3.72
CA MET A 318 -44.82 -41.90 -3.29
C MET A 318 -45.78 -42.06 -4.47
N GLU A 319 -45.50 -41.43 -5.61
CA GLU A 319 -46.30 -41.57 -6.83
C GLU A 319 -46.33 -43.04 -7.29
N ARG A 320 -45.17 -43.70 -7.40
CA ARG A 320 -45.09 -45.12 -7.75
C ARG A 320 -45.85 -46.00 -6.76
N MET A 321 -45.73 -45.72 -5.46
CA MET A 321 -46.44 -46.49 -4.45
C MET A 321 -47.95 -46.24 -4.48
N ALA A 322 -48.39 -45.03 -4.82
CA ALA A 322 -49.81 -44.73 -4.98
C ALA A 322 -50.40 -45.43 -6.22
N GLU A 323 -49.62 -45.60 -7.29
CA GLU A 323 -50.01 -46.42 -8.45
C GLU A 323 -50.12 -47.91 -8.11
N GLU A 324 -49.18 -48.44 -7.33
CA GLU A 324 -49.17 -49.84 -6.87
C GLU A 324 -50.27 -50.13 -5.83
N HIS A 325 -50.62 -49.13 -5.02
CA HIS A 325 -51.57 -49.23 -3.91
C HIS A 325 -52.58 -48.05 -3.88
N PRO A 326 -53.56 -48.02 -4.80
CA PRO A 326 -54.52 -46.92 -4.91
C PRO A 326 -55.37 -46.70 -3.64
N GLU A 327 -55.58 -47.76 -2.84
CA GLU A 327 -56.29 -47.71 -1.57
C GLU A 327 -55.56 -46.93 -0.47
N ALA A 328 -54.27 -46.66 -0.64
CA ALA A 328 -53.44 -45.94 0.32
C ALA A 328 -53.38 -44.44 -0.01
N THR A 329 -54.53 -43.77 0.05
CA THR A 329 -54.73 -42.33 -0.24
C THR A 329 -53.79 -41.38 0.51
N PHE A 330 -53.30 -41.78 1.69
CA PHE A 330 -52.32 -41.02 2.47
C PHE A 330 -50.96 -40.87 1.75
N LEU A 331 -50.64 -41.74 0.79
CA LEU A 331 -49.43 -41.65 -0.02
C LEU A 331 -49.46 -40.41 -0.93
N THR A 332 -50.63 -40.10 -1.50
CA THR A 332 -50.84 -38.90 -2.32
C THR A 332 -50.63 -37.63 -1.48
N ASP A 333 -51.03 -37.62 -0.21
CA ASP A 333 -50.79 -36.49 0.68
C ASP A 333 -49.29 -36.24 0.94
N ILE A 334 -48.51 -37.32 1.09
CA ILE A 334 -47.06 -37.24 1.28
C ILE A 334 -46.39 -36.80 -0.03
N GLN A 335 -46.82 -37.36 -1.17
CA GLN A 335 -46.37 -36.96 -2.50
C GLN A 335 -46.55 -35.46 -2.72
N GLU A 336 -47.79 -34.95 -2.56
CA GLU A 336 -48.11 -33.54 -2.75
C GLU A 336 -47.27 -32.65 -1.82
N SER A 337 -47.14 -33.04 -0.55
CA SER A 337 -46.34 -32.28 0.42
C SER A 337 -44.85 -32.22 0.03
N ALA A 338 -44.26 -33.35 -0.37
CA ALA A 338 -42.87 -33.40 -0.81
C ALA A 338 -42.67 -32.55 -2.08
N TRP A 339 -43.56 -32.70 -3.07
CA TRP A 339 -43.52 -31.92 -4.30
C TRP A 339 -43.63 -30.40 -4.05
N GLU A 340 -44.57 -29.97 -3.21
CA GLU A 340 -44.74 -28.55 -2.87
C GLU A 340 -43.52 -27.97 -2.17
N VAL A 341 -42.88 -28.75 -1.30
CA VAL A 341 -41.65 -28.36 -0.61
C VAL A 341 -40.47 -28.27 -1.59
N GLY A 342 -40.33 -29.24 -2.50
CA GLY A 342 -39.35 -29.21 -3.58
C GLY A 342 -39.49 -27.97 -4.46
N GLN A 343 -40.71 -27.63 -4.87
CA GLN A 343 -40.98 -26.40 -5.62
C GLN A 343 -40.64 -25.12 -4.86
N ALA A 344 -40.97 -25.08 -3.56
CA ALA A 344 -40.62 -23.95 -2.71
C ALA A 344 -39.10 -23.77 -2.57
N ALA A 345 -38.36 -24.88 -2.45
CA ALA A 345 -36.90 -24.89 -2.41
C ALA A 345 -36.30 -24.39 -3.73
N SER A 346 -36.78 -24.91 -4.87
CA SER A 346 -36.38 -24.47 -6.21
C SER A 346 -36.58 -22.98 -6.44
N LYS A 347 -37.75 -22.46 -6.03
CA LYS A 347 -38.07 -21.03 -6.11
C LYS A 347 -37.15 -20.19 -5.23
N MET A 348 -36.83 -20.66 -4.02
CA MET A 348 -35.87 -19.99 -3.12
C MET A 348 -34.46 -19.98 -3.72
N MET A 349 -33.99 -21.08 -4.31
CA MET A 349 -32.72 -21.16 -5.02
C MET A 349 -32.61 -20.12 -6.12
N MET A 350 -33.64 -20.00 -6.96
CA MET A 350 -33.68 -18.99 -8.03
C MET A 350 -33.47 -17.58 -7.48
N TYR A 351 -34.16 -17.20 -6.39
CA TYR A 351 -34.00 -15.86 -5.82
C TYR A 351 -32.63 -15.66 -5.17
N ILE A 352 -32.09 -16.66 -4.48
CA ILE A 352 -30.74 -16.60 -3.90
C ILE A 352 -29.67 -16.47 -4.99
N GLN A 353 -29.82 -17.17 -6.12
CA GLN A 353 -28.92 -17.00 -7.26
C GLN A 353 -28.99 -15.58 -7.85
N LEU A 354 -30.18 -15.00 -7.95
CA LEU A 354 -30.36 -13.60 -8.39
C LEU A 354 -29.72 -12.62 -7.41
N PHE A 355 -29.81 -12.89 -6.11
CA PHE A 355 -29.14 -12.13 -5.05
C PHE A 355 -27.62 -12.23 -5.16
N LYS A 356 -27.06 -13.44 -5.32
CA LYS A 356 -25.63 -13.71 -5.56
C LYS A 356 -25.09 -12.95 -6.78
N LYS A 357 -25.82 -12.97 -7.91
CA LYS A 357 -25.50 -12.18 -9.11
C LYS A 357 -25.59 -10.68 -8.84
N GLY A 358 -26.53 -10.27 -8.00
CA GLY A 358 -26.67 -8.91 -7.50
C GLY A 358 -25.38 -8.45 -6.84
N ILE A 359 -24.90 -9.18 -5.83
CA ILE A 359 -23.70 -8.85 -5.02
C ILE A 359 -22.47 -8.51 -5.89
N HIS A 360 -22.30 -9.16 -7.05
CA HIS A 360 -21.18 -8.90 -7.96
C HIS A 360 -21.29 -7.58 -8.74
N LYS A 361 -22.50 -7.06 -8.95
CA LYS A 361 -22.76 -5.91 -9.83
C LYS A 361 -22.92 -4.57 -9.12
N ASN A 362 -22.75 -4.51 -7.78
CA ASN A 362 -22.99 -3.30 -6.96
C ASN A 362 -24.35 -2.61 -7.26
N CYS A 363 -25.38 -3.36 -7.65
CA CYS A 363 -26.73 -2.85 -7.88
C CYS A 363 -27.58 -3.01 -6.63
N SER A 364 -28.68 -2.24 -6.47
CA SER A 364 -29.64 -2.42 -5.36
C SER A 364 -29.91 -3.90 -5.07
N HIS A 365 -29.45 -4.36 -3.89
CA HIS A 365 -29.53 -5.77 -3.47
C HIS A 365 -30.78 -6.04 -2.63
N MET A 366 -31.41 -4.98 -2.11
CA MET A 366 -32.50 -5.08 -1.13
C MET A 366 -33.77 -5.70 -1.70
N ASP A 367 -34.18 -5.32 -2.90
CA ASP A 367 -35.36 -5.92 -3.53
C ASP A 367 -35.19 -7.42 -3.77
N LYS A 368 -33.96 -7.85 -4.06
CA LYS A 368 -33.63 -9.27 -4.27
C LYS A 368 -33.56 -10.01 -2.94
N TRP A 369 -32.99 -9.37 -1.91
CA TRP A 369 -32.97 -9.92 -0.56
C TRP A 369 -34.38 -10.10 0.01
N ASN A 370 -35.25 -9.09 -0.12
CA ASN A 370 -36.65 -9.16 0.31
C ASN A 370 -37.40 -10.31 -0.36
N ARG A 371 -37.16 -10.56 -1.66
CA ARG A 371 -37.70 -11.74 -2.36
C ARG A 371 -37.18 -13.05 -1.79
N CYS A 372 -35.91 -13.12 -1.38
CA CYS A 372 -35.34 -14.30 -0.70
C CYS A 372 -36.02 -14.55 0.64
N VAL A 373 -36.28 -13.49 1.43
CA VAL A 373 -36.99 -13.59 2.71
C VAL A 373 -38.41 -14.11 2.50
N SER A 374 -39.18 -13.52 1.58
CA SER A 374 -40.53 -14.01 1.28
C SER A 374 -40.55 -15.45 0.76
N SER A 375 -39.55 -15.87 -0.02
CA SER A 375 -39.45 -17.26 -0.46
C SER A 375 -39.06 -18.22 0.67
N PHE A 376 -38.24 -17.78 1.61
CA PHE A 376 -37.90 -18.56 2.80
C PHE A 376 -39.13 -18.78 3.68
N ASP A 377 -39.89 -17.72 3.97
CA ASP A 377 -41.13 -17.83 4.75
C ASP A 377 -42.14 -18.77 4.08
N ASN A 378 -42.17 -18.80 2.74
CA ASN A 378 -43.00 -19.75 2.01
C ASN A 378 -42.48 -21.19 2.11
N LEU A 379 -41.17 -21.41 2.03
CA LEU A 379 -40.56 -22.72 2.21
C LEU A 379 -40.82 -23.26 3.61
N GLU A 380 -40.62 -22.45 4.65
CA GLU A 380 -40.89 -22.81 6.05
C GLU A 380 -42.35 -23.26 6.22
N LYS A 381 -43.31 -22.49 5.69
CA LYS A 381 -44.73 -22.85 5.70
C LYS A 381 -45.02 -24.19 5.01
N LYS A 382 -44.36 -24.49 3.90
CA LYS A 382 -44.56 -25.76 3.19
C LYS A 382 -43.98 -26.94 3.96
N VAL A 383 -42.83 -26.75 4.61
CA VAL A 383 -42.21 -27.78 5.48
C VAL A 383 -43.08 -28.06 6.71
N ASP A 384 -43.68 -27.03 7.31
CA ASP A 384 -44.57 -27.17 8.47
C ASP A 384 -45.83 -27.99 8.14
N VAL A 385 -46.30 -27.92 6.89
CA VAL A 385 -47.50 -28.62 6.40
C VAL A 385 -47.24 -30.09 6.07
N ILE A 386 -45.98 -30.56 6.06
CA ILE A 386 -45.68 -31.99 5.91
C ILE A 386 -46.43 -32.77 7.00
N PRO A 387 -47.28 -33.74 6.63
CA PRO A 387 -48.20 -34.39 7.55
C PRO A 387 -47.46 -35.21 8.61
N THR A 388 -48.08 -35.37 9.77
CA THR A 388 -47.66 -36.28 10.82
C THR A 388 -48.35 -37.63 10.68
N VAL A 389 -47.75 -38.69 11.24
CA VAL A 389 -48.37 -40.03 11.26
C VAL A 389 -49.76 -40.02 11.89
N SER A 390 -49.96 -39.20 12.93
CA SER A 390 -51.25 -39.04 13.60
C SER A 390 -52.31 -38.41 12.68
N GLU A 391 -51.95 -37.40 11.90
CA GLU A 391 -52.85 -36.76 10.93
C GLU A 391 -53.20 -37.70 9.78
N LEU A 392 -52.22 -38.44 9.25
CA LEU A 392 -52.45 -39.44 8.20
C LEU A 392 -53.39 -40.56 8.69
N LYS A 393 -53.21 -41.04 9.93
CA LYS A 393 -54.12 -42.01 10.55
C LYS A 393 -55.53 -41.48 10.67
N GLU A 394 -55.69 -40.29 11.24
CA GLU A 394 -57.01 -39.70 11.45
C GLU A 394 -57.75 -39.49 10.13
N LYS A 395 -57.03 -39.06 9.08
CA LYS A 395 -57.59 -38.87 7.74
C LYS A 395 -57.97 -40.19 7.08
N ASN A 396 -57.13 -41.21 7.20
CA ASN A 396 -57.40 -42.56 6.68
C ASN A 396 -58.60 -43.22 7.39
N GLU A 397 -58.68 -43.11 8.72
CA GLU A 397 -59.84 -43.61 9.50
C GLU A 397 -61.14 -42.89 9.14
N ARG A 398 -61.09 -41.58 8.84
CA ARG A 398 -62.26 -40.83 8.36
C ARG A 398 -62.68 -41.28 6.97
N GLN A 399 -61.74 -41.54 6.06
CA GLN A 399 -62.03 -42.00 4.71
C GLN A 399 -62.66 -43.40 4.70
N MET A 400 -62.11 -44.36 5.46
CA MET A 400 -62.69 -45.69 5.60
C MET A 400 -64.12 -45.65 6.17
N LYS A 401 -64.40 -44.77 7.14
CA LYS A 401 -65.79 -44.59 7.64
C LYS A 401 -66.73 -44.04 6.59
N THR A 402 -66.24 -43.19 5.69
CA THR A 402 -67.05 -42.59 4.62
C THR A 402 -67.34 -43.60 3.51
N GLU A 403 -66.42 -44.52 3.23
CA GLU A 403 -66.62 -45.64 2.30
C GLU A 403 -67.63 -46.66 2.85
N ASP A 404 -67.54 -47.01 4.14
CA ASP A 404 -68.50 -47.91 4.81
C ASP A 404 -69.93 -47.31 4.87
N GLU A 405 -70.06 -45.99 5.05
CA GLU A 405 -71.34 -45.27 5.00
C GLU A 405 -71.92 -45.21 3.57
N ASN A 406 -71.07 -45.07 2.55
CA ASN A 406 -71.53 -45.07 1.15
C ASN A 406 -71.91 -46.48 0.66
N GLU A 407 -71.16 -47.54 1.03
CA GLU A 407 -71.53 -48.93 0.72
C GLU A 407 -72.84 -49.35 1.42
N SER A 408 -73.08 -48.87 2.64
CA SER A 408 -74.31 -49.18 3.38
C SER A 408 -75.53 -48.43 2.83
N VAL A 409 -75.36 -47.24 2.25
CA VAL A 409 -76.41 -46.52 1.52
C VAL A 409 -76.76 -47.23 0.20
N GLU A 410 -75.78 -47.70 -0.57
CA GLU A 410 -76.03 -48.44 -1.82
C GLU A 410 -76.68 -49.82 -1.60
N ARG A 411 -76.46 -50.46 -0.45
CA ARG A 411 -77.17 -51.70 -0.05
C ARG A 411 -78.58 -51.47 0.51
N SER A 412 -78.96 -50.21 0.74
CA SER A 412 -80.26 -49.81 1.31
C SER A 412 -81.26 -49.27 0.28
N VAL A 413 -81.11 -49.62 -1.01
CA VAL A 413 -82.21 -49.41 -1.97
C VAL A 413 -83.39 -50.30 -1.56
N PRO A 414 -84.55 -49.74 -1.22
CA PRO A 414 -85.70 -50.56 -0.86
C PRO A 414 -86.20 -51.26 -2.13
N VAL A 415 -86.11 -52.59 -2.14
CA VAL A 415 -86.91 -53.42 -3.04
C VAL A 415 -88.36 -53.20 -2.65
N SER A 416 -89.03 -52.24 -3.29
CA SER A 416 -90.46 -52.04 -3.13
C SER A 416 -91.06 -51.56 -4.44
N SER A 417 -91.99 -52.38 -4.94
CA SER A 417 -92.95 -52.15 -6.04
C SER A 417 -92.46 -52.32 -7.48
N LEU A 418 -92.17 -53.57 -7.87
CA LEU A 418 -92.70 -54.09 -9.14
C LEU A 418 -94.20 -54.34 -8.95
N ILE A 419 -95.01 -53.28 -9.06
CA ILE A 419 -96.42 -53.43 -9.39
C ILE A 419 -96.48 -53.35 -10.91
N ILE A 420 -96.49 -54.52 -11.55
CA ILE A 420 -96.98 -54.66 -12.92
C ILE A 420 -98.50 -54.54 -12.79
N THR A 421 -99.04 -53.37 -13.10
CA THR A 421 -100.45 -53.21 -13.42
C THR A 421 -100.71 -53.91 -14.75
N GLU A 422 -101.56 -54.93 -14.71
CA GLU A 422 -102.38 -55.34 -15.85
C GLU A 422 -103.18 -54.15 -16.41
N LEU A 423 -103.60 -54.28 -17.69
CA LEU A 423 -104.44 -53.44 -18.58
C LEU A 423 -103.59 -52.85 -19.73
N ASP A 424 -103.73 -53.25 -21.00
CA ASP A 424 -104.81 -53.93 -21.76
C ASP A 424 -104.29 -55.10 -22.62
#